data_AF-N6WZC2-F1
#
_entry.id   AF-N6WZC2-F1
#
_cell.length_a   1.000
_cell.length_b   1.000
_cell.length_c   1.000
_cell.angle_alpha   90.00
_cell.angle_beta   90.00
_cell.angle_gamma   90.00
#
_symmetry.space_group_name_H-M   'P 1'
#
loop_
_entity.id
_entity.type
_entity.pdbx_description
1 polymer ?
#
loop_
_entity_poly.entity_id
_entity_poly.type
_entity_poly.pdbx_seq_one_letter_code
_entity_poly.pdbx_strand_id
1 'polypeptide(L)'
;MTDNTFKTEYTDGFYEVSVEIGTKGGRFTVPALAHKSAPGLAVTMFPFGCFTVTHIQSGSSMAIDFQRASNALVVMSQYALIADMRGTSWEDLDTKAAAAFIKEVSGDAVPFDDCTVTSCGETRKMTVAEWFQSVRMPFPDEFPWEDTDPYEAALENFEKVGGA
;
A
#
# COMPACT_ATOMS: atom_id res chain seq x y z
N MET A 1 -16.70 10.69 -21.96
CA MET A 1 -15.72 11.75 -21.68
C MET A 1 -14.50 11.06 -21.11
N THR A 2 -13.46 10.86 -21.92
CA THR A 2 -12.19 10.30 -21.47
C THR A 2 -11.38 11.44 -20.90
N ASP A 3 -11.32 11.51 -19.57
CA ASP A 3 -10.54 12.51 -18.85
C ASP A 3 -9.05 12.26 -19.12
N ASN A 4 -8.38 13.28 -19.64
CA ASN A 4 -6.93 13.29 -19.83
C ASN A 4 -6.27 13.41 -18.45
N THR A 5 -6.00 12.28 -17.81
CA THR A 5 -5.07 12.22 -16.68
C THR A 5 -3.68 12.54 -17.24
N PHE A 6 -3.14 13.71 -16.92
CA PHE A 6 -1.73 14.02 -17.20
C PHE A 6 -0.87 13.05 -16.38
N LYS A 7 -0.41 11.96 -17.01
CA LYS A 7 0.58 11.06 -16.44
C LYS A 7 1.96 11.63 -16.74
N THR A 8 2.54 12.32 -15.77
CA THR A 8 3.99 12.54 -15.77
C THR A 8 4.62 11.26 -15.27
N GLU A 9 5.26 10.50 -16.16
CA GLU A 9 6.03 9.31 -15.78
C GLU A 9 7.41 9.73 -15.28
N TYR A 10 7.82 9.18 -14.15
CA TYR A 10 9.14 9.35 -13.54
C TYR A 10 10.01 8.12 -13.83
N THR A 11 11.25 8.18 -13.36
CA THR A 11 12.11 6.99 -13.27
C THR A 11 11.43 5.89 -12.45
N ASP A 12 11.85 4.65 -12.68
CA ASP A 12 11.47 3.47 -11.92
C ASP A 12 10.00 3.01 -12.08
N GLY A 13 9.18 3.72 -12.85
CA GLY A 13 7.78 3.32 -13.12
C GLY A 13 6.73 4.02 -12.27
N PHE A 14 7.14 5.07 -11.54
CA PHE A 14 6.23 5.96 -10.84
C PHE A 14 5.56 6.95 -11.79
N TYR A 15 4.35 7.39 -11.43
CA TYR A 15 3.66 8.46 -12.13
C TYR A 15 2.69 9.20 -11.20
N GLU A 16 2.46 10.47 -11.49
CA GLU A 16 1.50 11.30 -10.75
C GLU A 16 0.05 10.98 -11.16
N VAL A 17 -0.84 10.94 -10.17
CA VAL A 17 -2.29 10.87 -10.35
C VAL A 17 -3.00 11.76 -9.35
N SER A 18 -4.29 12.00 -9.59
CA SER A 18 -5.19 12.64 -8.63
C SER A 18 -6.18 11.61 -8.12
N VAL A 19 -6.34 11.51 -6.80
CA VAL A 19 -7.28 10.58 -6.17
C VAL A 19 -8.33 11.36 -5.40
N GLU A 20 -9.60 10.99 -5.59
CA GLU A 20 -10.69 11.53 -4.79
C GLU A 20 -10.80 10.73 -3.49
N ILE A 21 -10.59 11.37 -2.34
CA ILE A 21 -10.67 10.76 -1.02
C ILE A 21 -11.90 11.26 -0.26
N GLY A 22 -12.49 10.40 0.58
CA GLY A 22 -13.60 10.74 1.47
C GLY A 22 -13.11 11.04 2.89
N THR A 23 -13.51 12.19 3.44
CA THR A 23 -13.24 12.56 4.84
C THR A 23 -14.53 12.96 5.55
N LYS A 24 -14.46 13.20 6.87
CA LYS A 24 -15.60 13.77 7.63
C LYS A 24 -16.08 15.12 7.06
N GLY A 25 -15.22 15.87 6.39
CA GLY A 25 -15.52 17.17 5.79
C GLY A 25 -16.06 17.11 4.36
N GLY A 26 -16.19 15.92 3.76
CA GLY A 26 -16.60 15.75 2.36
C GLY A 26 -15.55 15.02 1.52
N ARG A 27 -15.75 15.05 0.20
CA ARG A 27 -14.83 14.45 -0.79
C ARG A 27 -13.87 15.52 -1.32
N PHE A 28 -12.60 15.17 -1.44
CA PHE A 28 -11.55 16.07 -1.93
C PHE A 28 -10.65 15.33 -2.90
N THR A 29 -10.19 16.02 -3.93
CA THR A 29 -9.16 15.51 -4.83
C THR A 29 -7.79 15.90 -4.31
N VAL A 30 -6.92 14.91 -4.10
CA VAL A 30 -5.55 15.09 -3.61
C VAL A 30 -4.53 14.55 -4.62
N PRO A 31 -3.34 15.17 -4.71
CA PRO A 31 -2.26 14.59 -5.48
C PRO A 31 -1.82 13.27 -4.86
N ALA A 32 -1.43 12.33 -5.72
CA ALA A 32 -0.98 11.01 -5.31
C ALA A 32 0.12 10.49 -6.25
N LEU A 33 0.98 9.63 -5.70
CA LEU A 33 2.02 8.93 -6.43
C LEU A 33 1.60 7.47 -6.63
N ALA A 34 1.47 7.04 -7.87
CA ALA A 34 1.16 5.66 -8.25
C ALA A 34 2.37 4.98 -8.88
N HIS A 35 2.34 3.65 -8.93
CA HIS A 35 3.40 2.84 -9.54
C HIS A 35 2.80 1.81 -10.50
N LYS A 36 3.45 1.57 -11.65
CA LYS A 36 2.97 0.65 -12.69
C LYS A 36 2.77 -0.79 -12.19
N SER A 37 3.56 -1.23 -11.20
CA SER A 37 3.46 -2.55 -10.58
C SER A 37 2.46 -2.61 -9.42
N ALA A 38 1.77 -1.52 -9.10
CA ALA A 38 0.70 -1.48 -8.10
C ALA A 38 -0.55 -0.78 -8.66
N PRO A 39 -1.05 -1.23 -9.84
CA PRO A 39 -2.18 -0.58 -10.47
C PRO A 39 -3.42 -0.62 -9.55
N GLY A 40 -4.13 0.51 -9.46
CA GLY A 40 -5.26 0.68 -8.54
C GLY A 40 -4.89 1.17 -7.13
N LEU A 41 -3.61 1.25 -6.78
CA LEU A 41 -3.13 1.85 -5.53
C LEU A 41 -2.31 3.11 -5.80
N ALA A 42 -2.37 4.05 -4.86
CA ALA A 42 -1.50 5.22 -4.85
C ALA A 42 -1.17 5.65 -3.42
N VAL A 43 0.01 6.26 -3.24
CA VAL A 43 0.33 7.00 -2.01
C VAL A 43 -0.22 8.41 -2.14
N THR A 44 -1.21 8.73 -1.31
CA THR A 44 -1.77 10.09 -1.17
C THR A 44 -1.11 10.82 0.00
N MET A 45 -1.14 12.15 -0.02
CA MET A 45 -0.75 12.98 1.12
C MET A 45 -1.95 13.81 1.61
N PHE A 46 -2.52 13.44 2.75
CA PHE A 46 -3.60 14.21 3.40
C PHE A 46 -3.79 13.80 4.87
N PRO A 47 -3.69 14.72 5.85
CA PRO A 47 -3.28 16.12 5.73
C PRO A 47 -1.78 16.26 5.36
N PHE A 48 -1.28 17.50 5.27
CA PHE A 48 0.13 17.76 4.95
C PHE A 48 1.07 17.00 5.92
N GLY A 49 2.05 16.29 5.37
CA GLY A 49 3.00 15.49 6.15
C GLY A 49 2.51 14.11 6.58
N CYS A 50 1.30 13.71 6.19
CA CYS A 50 0.74 12.38 6.45
C CYS A 50 0.52 11.64 5.12
N PHE A 51 1.24 10.55 4.93
CA PHE A 51 1.13 9.71 3.74
C PHE A 51 0.19 8.53 4.02
N THR A 52 -0.61 8.17 3.01
CA THR A 52 -1.62 7.13 3.11
C THR A 52 -1.58 6.28 1.85
N VAL A 53 -1.63 4.96 1.99
CA VAL A 53 -1.88 4.07 0.86
C VAL A 53 -3.38 4.08 0.59
N THR A 54 -3.77 4.50 -0.61
CA THR A 54 -5.17 4.69 -0.99
C THR A 54 -5.50 3.82 -2.19
N HIS A 55 -6.66 3.18 -2.13
CA HIS A 55 -7.24 2.52 -3.28
C HIS A 55 -7.89 3.56 -4.20
N ILE A 56 -7.35 3.71 -5.42
CA ILE A 56 -7.65 4.82 -6.33
C ILE A 56 -9.14 4.87 -6.68
N GLN A 57 -9.73 3.72 -7.03
CA GLN A 57 -11.12 3.69 -7.51
C GLN A 57 -12.13 4.04 -6.41
N SER A 58 -11.91 3.60 -5.18
CA SER A 58 -12.84 3.84 -4.07
C SER A 58 -12.50 5.08 -3.23
N GLY A 59 -11.30 5.63 -3.36
CA GLY A 59 -10.79 6.68 -2.48
C GLY A 59 -10.58 6.23 -1.03
N SER A 60 -10.59 4.92 -0.78
CA SER A 60 -10.52 4.36 0.58
C SER A 60 -9.07 4.21 1.03
N SER A 61 -8.80 4.63 2.25
CA SER A 61 -7.50 4.42 2.89
C SER A 61 -7.29 2.95 3.26
N MET A 62 -6.20 2.38 2.76
CA MET A 62 -5.79 0.99 3.02
C MET A 62 -4.90 0.91 4.25
N ALA A 63 -3.92 1.83 4.33
CA ALA A 63 -3.01 2.05 5.44
C ALA A 63 -2.76 3.56 5.59
N ILE A 64 -2.69 4.06 6.81
CA ILE A 64 -2.74 5.50 7.15
C ILE A 64 -1.57 5.92 8.04
N ASP A 65 -1.41 7.25 8.19
CA ASP A 65 -0.58 7.90 9.20
C ASP A 65 0.95 7.68 9.09
N PHE A 66 1.47 7.39 7.89
CA PHE A 66 2.91 7.35 7.65
C PHE A 66 3.51 8.76 7.64
N GLN A 67 4.64 8.98 8.33
CA GLN A 67 5.33 10.28 8.31
C GLN A 67 6.26 10.43 7.10
N ARG A 68 6.67 9.30 6.50
CA ARG A 68 7.50 9.25 5.29
C ARG A 68 6.78 8.61 4.12
N ALA A 69 6.93 9.22 2.94
CA ALA A 69 6.41 8.66 1.69
C ALA A 69 7.02 7.29 1.38
N SER A 70 8.31 7.09 1.64
CA SER A 70 9.02 5.82 1.41
C SER A 70 8.41 4.66 2.21
N ASN A 71 7.97 4.89 3.44
CA ASN A 71 7.31 3.86 4.25
C ASN A 71 5.94 3.49 3.68
N ALA A 72 5.17 4.50 3.24
CA ALA A 72 3.92 4.26 2.53
C ALA A 72 4.14 3.50 1.20
N LEU A 73 5.27 3.77 0.51
CA LEU A 73 5.64 3.04 -0.70
C LEU A 73 5.97 1.57 -0.44
N VAL A 74 6.70 1.26 0.64
CA VAL A 74 6.94 -0.14 1.05
C VAL A 74 5.61 -0.84 1.27
N VAL A 75 4.71 -0.24 2.04
CA VAL A 75 3.40 -0.84 2.32
C VAL A 75 2.58 -0.99 1.04
N MET A 76 2.59 0.02 0.15
CA MET A 76 1.95 -0.07 -1.16
C MET A 76 2.50 -1.24 -2.00
N SER A 77 3.82 -1.42 -2.03
CA SER A 77 4.48 -2.54 -2.74
C SER A 77 4.10 -3.91 -2.15
N GLN A 78 3.95 -3.99 -0.83
CA GLN A 78 3.53 -5.20 -0.13
C GLN A 78 2.07 -5.54 -0.44
N TYR A 79 1.17 -4.55 -0.47
CA TYR A 79 -0.20 -4.75 -0.95
C TYR A 79 -0.25 -5.27 -2.39
N ALA A 80 0.61 -4.76 -3.27
CA ALA A 80 0.70 -5.20 -4.66
C ALA A 80 1.20 -6.64 -4.77
N LEU A 81 2.22 -7.03 -3.99
CA LEU A 81 2.72 -8.41 -3.97
C LEU A 81 1.68 -9.42 -3.51
N ILE A 82 0.90 -9.11 -2.47
CA ILE A 82 -0.18 -9.98 -2.01
C ILE A 82 -1.24 -10.18 -3.10
N ALA A 83 -1.57 -9.12 -3.85
CA ALA A 83 -2.50 -9.19 -4.97
C ALA A 83 -1.94 -10.04 -6.13
N ASP A 84 -0.69 -9.80 -6.51
CA ASP A 84 0.00 -10.53 -7.58
C ASP A 84 0.10 -12.04 -7.30
N MET A 85 0.46 -12.41 -6.06
CA MET A 85 0.49 -13.83 -5.63
C MET A 85 -0.87 -14.51 -5.68
N ARG A 86 -1.95 -13.75 -5.69
CA ARG A 86 -3.33 -14.23 -5.81
C ARG A 86 -3.87 -14.12 -7.24
N GLY A 87 -3.04 -13.68 -8.18
CA GLY A 87 -3.42 -13.50 -9.58
C GLY A 87 -4.49 -12.41 -9.75
N THR A 88 -4.48 -11.38 -8.89
CA THR A 88 -5.41 -10.26 -8.96
C THR A 88 -4.66 -8.93 -9.04
N SER A 89 -5.33 -7.91 -9.59
CA SER A 89 -4.87 -6.52 -9.59
C SER A 89 -5.78 -5.68 -8.71
N TRP A 90 -5.26 -4.64 -8.04
CA TRP A 90 -6.09 -3.71 -7.28
C TRP A 90 -6.96 -2.83 -8.19
N GLU A 91 -6.57 -2.63 -9.45
CA GLU A 91 -7.33 -1.80 -10.39
C GLU A 91 -8.67 -2.42 -10.80
N ASP A 92 -8.78 -3.75 -10.71
CA ASP A 92 -9.96 -4.53 -11.07
C ASP A 92 -10.95 -4.64 -9.91
N LEU A 93 -10.57 -4.19 -8.71
CA LEU A 93 -11.35 -4.36 -7.49
C LEU A 93 -12.14 -3.09 -7.19
N ASP A 94 -13.47 -3.13 -7.33
CA ASP A 94 -14.30 -2.08 -6.75
C ASP A 94 -14.25 -2.07 -5.21
N THR A 95 -14.88 -1.09 -4.56
CA THR A 95 -14.90 -0.97 -3.09
C THR A 95 -15.32 -2.27 -2.37
N LYS A 96 -16.30 -3.00 -2.92
CA LYS A 96 -16.83 -4.22 -2.31
C LYS A 96 -15.89 -5.40 -2.57
N ALA A 97 -15.34 -5.49 -3.78
CA ALA A 97 -14.37 -6.50 -4.17
C ALA A 97 -13.05 -6.35 -3.40
N ALA A 98 -12.56 -5.12 -3.21
CA ALA A 98 -11.39 -4.83 -2.38
C ALA A 98 -11.56 -5.30 -0.93
N ALA A 99 -12.72 -5.02 -0.32
CA ALA A 99 -13.03 -5.49 1.02
C ALA A 99 -13.17 -7.03 1.10
N ALA A 100 -13.76 -7.65 0.07
CA ALA A 100 -13.87 -9.10 -0.03
C ALA A 100 -12.50 -9.76 -0.18
N PHE A 101 -11.63 -9.21 -1.03
CA PHE A 101 -10.27 -9.67 -1.24
C PHE A 101 -9.45 -9.62 0.06
N ILE A 102 -9.47 -8.50 0.78
CA ILE A 102 -8.80 -8.36 2.09
C ILE A 102 -9.27 -9.45 3.07
N LYS A 103 -10.57 -9.74 3.09
CA LYS A 103 -11.15 -10.77 3.94
C LYS A 103 -10.74 -12.18 3.50
N GLU A 104 -10.68 -12.42 2.20
CA GLU A 104 -10.27 -13.70 1.63
C GLU A 104 -8.83 -14.05 2.02
N VAL A 105 -7.90 -13.12 1.83
CA VAL A 105 -6.47 -13.36 2.11
C VAL A 105 -6.11 -13.29 3.60
N SER A 106 -7.06 -12.84 4.43
CA SER A 106 -6.83 -12.51 5.85
C SER A 106 -6.17 -13.63 6.67
N GLY A 107 -6.47 -14.90 6.36
CA GLY A 107 -5.97 -16.08 7.07
C GLY A 107 -4.62 -16.59 6.58
N ASP A 108 -4.11 -16.08 5.46
CA ASP A 108 -2.87 -16.55 4.87
C ASP A 108 -1.67 -16.05 5.63
N ALA A 109 -0.57 -16.80 5.58
CA ALA A 109 0.72 -16.31 6.05
C ALA A 109 1.21 -15.18 5.13
N VAL A 110 1.68 -14.08 5.72
CA VAL A 110 2.23 -12.97 4.95
C VAL A 110 3.50 -13.42 4.19
N PRO A 111 3.72 -13.00 2.93
CA PRO A 111 4.84 -13.49 2.14
C PRO A 111 6.18 -12.82 2.45
N PHE A 112 6.20 -11.74 3.25
CA PHE A 112 7.42 -11.00 3.58
C PHE A 112 8.23 -11.70 4.68
N ASP A 113 9.53 -11.46 4.68
CA ASP A 113 10.43 -11.90 5.75
C ASP A 113 10.24 -11.01 7.00
N ASP A 114 10.71 -11.50 8.16
CA ASP A 114 10.67 -10.83 9.47
C ASP A 114 9.30 -10.39 10.02
N CYS A 115 8.21 -10.70 9.33
CA CYS A 115 6.85 -10.46 9.81
C CYS A 115 6.39 -11.61 10.71
N THR A 116 6.84 -11.61 11.97
CA THR A 116 6.49 -12.64 12.97
C THR A 116 5.75 -12.08 14.17
N VAL A 117 4.88 -12.88 14.76
CA VAL A 117 4.18 -12.56 16.01
C VAL A 117 4.52 -13.62 17.06
N THR A 118 4.85 -13.17 18.27
CA THR A 118 5.06 -14.04 19.42
C THR A 118 3.87 -13.93 20.37
N SER A 119 3.18 -15.05 20.58
CA SER A 119 2.07 -15.15 21.52
C SER A 119 2.17 -16.45 22.30
N CYS A 120 1.92 -16.39 23.61
CA CYS A 120 1.99 -17.56 24.51
C CYS A 120 3.33 -18.34 24.44
N GLY A 121 4.44 -17.69 24.10
CA GLY A 121 5.75 -18.32 24.01
C GLY A 121 6.05 -19.02 22.67
N GLU A 122 5.13 -18.95 21.71
CA GLU A 122 5.35 -19.46 20.35
C GLU A 122 5.48 -18.30 19.36
N THR A 123 6.53 -18.34 18.54
CA THR A 123 6.76 -17.41 17.44
C THR A 123 6.28 -18.05 16.15
N ARG A 124 5.42 -17.35 15.41
CA ARG A 124 4.95 -17.78 14.08
C ARG A 124 4.93 -16.62 13.11
N LYS A 125 4.84 -16.94 11.82
CA LYS A 125 4.60 -15.93 10.79
C LYS A 125 3.26 -15.25 11.04
N MET A 126 3.22 -13.93 10.85
CA MET A 126 1.99 -13.16 10.89
C MET A 126 1.04 -13.62 9.79
N THR A 127 -0.25 -13.57 10.05
CA THR A 127 -1.23 -13.63 8.96
C THR A 127 -1.30 -12.29 8.23
N VAL A 128 -1.84 -12.29 7.02
CA VAL A 128 -2.10 -11.04 6.28
C VAL A 128 -3.03 -10.11 7.06
N ALA A 129 -3.99 -10.64 7.82
CA ALA A 129 -4.83 -9.82 8.69
C ALA A 129 -4.02 -9.12 9.81
N GLU A 130 -3.12 -9.85 10.47
CA GLU A 130 -2.27 -9.31 11.52
C GLU A 130 -1.32 -8.25 10.96
N TRP A 131 -0.76 -8.52 9.77
CA TRP A 131 0.07 -7.56 9.05
C TRP A 131 -0.72 -6.30 8.64
N PHE A 132 -1.91 -6.44 8.06
CA PHE A 132 -2.78 -5.29 7.75
C PHE A 132 -3.10 -4.46 9.00
N GLN A 133 -3.28 -5.10 10.15
CA GLN A 133 -3.51 -4.40 11.42
C GLN A 133 -2.25 -3.68 11.90
N SER A 134 -1.07 -4.30 11.78
CA SER A 134 0.19 -3.68 12.21
C SER A 134 0.55 -2.47 11.37
N VAL A 135 0.39 -2.53 10.04
CA VAL A 135 0.72 -1.40 9.15
C VAL A 135 -0.30 -0.26 9.18
N ARG A 136 -1.47 -0.47 9.80
CA ARG A 136 -2.47 0.59 10.04
C ARG A 136 -2.19 1.41 11.29
N MET A 137 -1.26 0.98 12.14
CA MET A 137 -0.85 1.68 13.35
C MET A 137 0.68 1.85 13.30
N PRO A 138 1.20 2.78 12.48
CA PRO A 138 2.64 2.99 12.41
C PRO A 138 3.20 3.28 13.81
N PHE A 139 4.15 2.46 14.24
CA PHE A 139 4.82 2.65 15.52
C PHE A 139 5.76 3.86 15.41
N PRO A 140 5.86 4.69 16.46
CA PRO A 140 6.61 5.95 16.43
C PRO A 140 8.14 5.82 16.37
N ASP A 141 8.68 4.65 16.07
CA ASP A 141 10.12 4.37 16.04
C ASP A 141 10.68 4.37 14.60
N GLU A 142 10.32 5.41 13.83
CA GLU A 142 10.62 5.49 12.40
C GLU A 142 12.09 5.88 12.08
N PHE A 143 12.99 6.16 13.04
CA PHE A 143 14.37 6.69 12.80
C PHE A 143 15.41 6.24 13.85
N PRO A 144 16.74 6.11 13.58
CA PRO A 144 17.58 6.52 12.43
C PRO A 144 18.75 5.54 12.02
N TRP A 145 18.72 4.24 12.34
CA TRP A 145 19.81 3.28 12.02
C TRP A 145 19.35 2.04 11.21
N GLU A 146 18.16 2.06 10.61
CA GLU A 146 17.66 0.91 9.84
C GLU A 146 18.64 0.53 8.72
N ASP A 147 19.03 -0.75 8.69
CA ASP A 147 20.06 -1.27 7.78
C ASP A 147 19.65 -1.24 6.29
N THR A 148 18.36 -1.03 6.00
CA THR A 148 17.77 -1.06 4.66
C THR A 148 16.93 0.19 4.39
N ASP A 149 17.16 0.86 3.26
CA ASP A 149 16.35 2.01 2.84
C ASP A 149 14.93 1.57 2.45
N PRO A 150 13.86 2.10 3.07
CA PRO A 150 12.49 1.78 2.70
C PRO A 150 12.19 2.04 1.21
N TYR A 151 12.81 3.04 0.58
CA TYR A 151 12.61 3.27 -0.85
C TYR A 151 13.16 2.11 -1.70
N GLU A 152 14.37 1.64 -1.40
CA GLU A 152 14.98 0.49 -2.09
C GLU A 152 14.16 -0.78 -1.85
N ALA A 153 13.72 -1.03 -0.62
CA ALA A 153 12.85 -2.16 -0.31
C ALA A 153 11.52 -2.14 -1.07
N ALA A 154 10.94 -0.94 -1.27
CA ALA A 154 9.73 -0.78 -2.08
C ALA A 154 9.99 -1.12 -3.56
N LEU A 155 11.12 -0.67 -4.12
CA LEU A 155 11.51 -0.98 -5.49
C LEU A 155 11.74 -2.48 -5.69
N GLU A 156 12.47 -3.15 -4.79
CA GLU A 156 12.67 -4.60 -4.86
C GLU A 156 11.35 -5.37 -4.85
N ASN A 157 10.36 -4.90 -4.10
CA ASN A 157 9.03 -5.50 -4.09
C ASN A 157 8.28 -5.23 -5.40
N PHE A 158 8.37 -4.03 -5.97
CA PHE A 158 7.76 -3.72 -7.26
C PHE A 158 8.37 -4.49 -8.43
N GLU A 159 9.65 -4.84 -8.36
CA GLU A 159 10.32 -5.69 -9.36
C GLU A 159 9.86 -7.15 -9.32
N LYS A 160 9.44 -7.63 -8.14
CA LYS A 160 8.90 -8.99 -7.96
C LYS A 160 7.48 -9.13 -8.50
N VAL A 161 6.70 -8.05 -8.53
CA VAL A 161 5.32 -8.07 -9.05
C VAL A 161 5.33 -8.28 -10.57
N GLY A 162 4.63 -9.32 -11.04
CA GLY A 162 4.60 -9.70 -12.46
C GLY A 162 5.87 -10.43 -12.96
N GLY A 163 6.80 -10.75 -12.05
CA GLY A 163 8.05 -11.44 -12.33
C GLY A 163 8.06 -12.94 -11.96
N ALA A 164 6.92 -13.49 -11.52
CA ALA A 164 6.76 -14.91 -11.13
C ALA A 164 6.20 -15.79 -12.25
#